data_AF-A0A7Y8CK68-F1
#
_entry.id   AF-A0A7Y8CK68-F1
#
_cell.length_a   1.000
_cell.length_b   1.000
_cell.length_c   1.000
_cell.angle_alpha   90.00
_cell.angle_beta   90.00
_cell.angle_gamma   90.00
#
_symmetry.space_group_name_H-M   'P 1'
#
loop_
_entity.id
_entity.type
_entity.pdbx_description
1 polymer ?
#
loop_
_entity_poly.entity_id
_entity_poly.type
_entity_poly.pdbx_seq_one_letter_code
_entity_poly.pdbx_strand_id
1 'polypeptide(L)'
;MSLKMSLYEALITLRVPPEKARAVTEACREEVQILALKPDLARTENQMRKSISDIAGEMRGSIRGVRSSFEEQTAQLHKLVERQSEQIATLNRLLVNQVDNLKLLVEKQGDELFSAIDRKGNSLHAVMKKQESLTDEKSTLLESSIKDLKSKNRFVYWQLGIVVASVVFPLLKIGFDHILAQYLYPL
;
A
#
# COMPACT_ATOMS: atom_id res chain seq x y z
N MET A 1 -19.63 -95.37 -10.45
CA MET A 1 -21.08 -95.69 -10.51
C MET A 1 -21.81 -94.77 -9.56
N SER A 2 -22.59 -93.80 -10.06
CA SER A 2 -23.37 -92.91 -9.19
C SER A 2 -24.67 -93.60 -8.79
N LEU A 3 -24.80 -94.02 -7.54
CA LEU A 3 -26.09 -94.46 -6.99
C LEU A 3 -27.01 -93.24 -6.88
N LYS A 4 -27.80 -92.98 -7.92
CA LYS A 4 -29.00 -92.16 -7.79
C LYS A 4 -30.09 -93.04 -7.20
N MET A 5 -29.95 -93.37 -5.92
CA MET A 5 -30.99 -94.08 -5.18
C MET A 5 -32.14 -93.10 -4.94
N SER A 6 -33.35 -93.43 -5.41
CA SER A 6 -34.50 -92.56 -5.17
C SER A 6 -34.83 -92.54 -3.67
N LEU A 7 -35.35 -91.42 -3.17
CA LEU A 7 -35.74 -91.27 -1.75
C LEU A 7 -36.71 -92.40 -1.33
N TYR A 8 -37.54 -92.87 -2.26
CA TYR A 8 -38.42 -94.02 -2.07
C TYR A 8 -37.64 -95.31 -1.79
N GLU A 9 -36.64 -95.63 -2.62
CA GLU A 9 -35.82 -96.84 -2.43
C GLU A 9 -35.00 -96.79 -1.15
N ALA A 10 -34.48 -95.62 -0.78
CA ALA A 10 -33.76 -95.42 0.48
C ALA A 10 -34.67 -95.70 1.69
N LEU A 11 -35.91 -95.21 1.68
CA LEU A 11 -36.90 -95.43 2.74
C LEU A 11 -37.34 -96.90 2.85
N ILE A 12 -37.49 -97.59 1.72
CA ILE A 12 -37.79 -99.03 1.68
C ILE A 12 -36.63 -99.84 2.26
N THR A 13 -35.38 -99.46 1.94
CA THR A 13 -34.17 -100.12 2.48
C THR A 13 -34.04 -99.94 4.00
N LEU A 14 -34.51 -98.82 4.53
CA LEU A 14 -34.64 -98.54 5.97
C LEU A 14 -35.85 -99.23 6.64
N ARG A 15 -36.52 -100.17 5.96
CA ARG A 15 -37.69 -100.93 6.44
C ARG A 15 -38.91 -100.06 6.82
N VAL A 16 -39.05 -98.88 6.23
CA VAL A 16 -40.28 -98.09 6.38
C VAL A 16 -41.41 -98.81 5.63
N PRO A 17 -42.61 -98.97 6.21
CA PRO A 17 -43.74 -99.58 5.52
C PRO A 17 -44.01 -98.89 4.18
N PRO A 18 -44.25 -99.64 3.09
CA PRO A 18 -44.26 -99.10 1.72
C PRO A 18 -45.29 -97.99 1.51
N GLU A 19 -46.41 -98.00 2.23
CA GLU A 19 -47.40 -96.94 2.19
C GLU A 19 -46.90 -95.63 2.82
N LYS A 20 -46.21 -95.71 3.96
CA LYS A 20 -45.59 -94.54 4.60
C LYS A 20 -44.40 -94.02 3.80
N ALA A 21 -43.60 -94.92 3.22
CA ALA A 21 -42.51 -94.54 2.33
C ALA A 21 -43.03 -93.76 1.12
N ARG A 22 -44.13 -94.23 0.48
CA ARG A 22 -44.78 -93.51 -0.62
C ARG A 22 -45.29 -92.15 -0.16
N ALA A 23 -46.04 -92.10 0.93
CA ALA A 23 -46.60 -90.86 1.46
C ALA A 23 -45.51 -89.80 1.75
N VAL A 24 -44.37 -90.20 2.31
CA VAL A 24 -43.24 -89.29 2.57
C VAL A 24 -42.57 -88.85 1.27
N THR A 25 -42.36 -89.74 0.29
CA THR A 25 -41.84 -89.30 -1.02
C THR A 25 -42.79 -88.36 -1.74
N GLU A 26 -44.09 -88.56 -1.62
CA GLU A 26 -45.09 -87.75 -2.30
C GLU A 26 -45.28 -86.42 -1.61
N ALA A 27 -45.34 -86.39 -0.27
CA ALA A 27 -45.32 -85.15 0.51
C ALA A 27 -44.03 -84.37 0.26
N CYS A 28 -42.86 -85.03 0.21
CA CYS A 28 -41.60 -84.37 -0.12
C CYS A 28 -41.55 -83.89 -1.58
N ARG A 29 -42.15 -84.63 -2.53
CA ARG A 29 -42.27 -84.20 -3.93
C ARG A 29 -43.20 -83.01 -4.08
N GLU A 30 -44.34 -83.02 -3.39
CA GLU A 30 -45.28 -81.91 -3.34
C GLU A 30 -44.66 -80.70 -2.66
N GLU A 31 -44.00 -80.85 -1.51
CA GLU A 31 -43.26 -79.77 -0.86
C GLU A 31 -42.15 -79.24 -1.76
N VAL A 32 -41.38 -80.07 -2.46
CA VAL A 32 -40.35 -79.63 -3.42
C VAL A 32 -40.97 -78.98 -4.67
N GLN A 33 -42.19 -79.35 -5.07
CA GLN A 33 -42.94 -78.67 -6.13
C GLN A 33 -43.54 -77.33 -5.68
N ILE A 34 -43.97 -77.23 -4.42
CA ILE A 34 -44.46 -76.00 -3.80
C ILE A 34 -43.29 -75.05 -3.50
N LEU A 35 -42.18 -75.60 -3.00
CA LEU A 35 -40.85 -74.99 -2.86
C LEU A 35 -40.09 -74.94 -4.18
N ALA A 36 -40.71 -75.27 -5.32
CA ALA A 36 -40.08 -75.04 -6.62
C ALA A 36 -40.03 -73.54 -6.80
N LEU A 37 -39.02 -72.93 -6.20
CA LEU A 37 -38.63 -71.53 -6.12
C LEU A 37 -38.53 -70.84 -7.48
N LYS A 38 -38.81 -71.52 -8.60
CA LYS A 38 -38.73 -70.96 -9.95
C LYS A 38 -39.64 -69.74 -10.19
N PRO A 39 -40.92 -69.70 -9.79
CA PRO A 39 -41.75 -68.52 -10.01
C PRO A 39 -41.35 -67.37 -9.09
N ASP A 40 -40.97 -67.65 -7.84
CA ASP A 40 -40.48 -66.63 -6.89
C ASP A 40 -39.09 -66.09 -7.27
N LEU A 41 -38.21 -66.95 -7.75
CA LEU A 41 -36.89 -66.59 -8.29
C LEU A 41 -37.05 -65.78 -9.58
N ALA A 42 -37.93 -66.21 -10.49
CA ALA A 42 -38.23 -65.44 -11.69
C ALA A 42 -38.87 -64.07 -11.36
N ARG A 43 -39.71 -64.01 -10.31
CA ARG A 43 -40.30 -62.76 -9.84
C ARG A 43 -39.24 -61.81 -9.29
N THR A 44 -38.34 -62.31 -8.44
CA THR A 44 -37.24 -61.51 -7.87
C THR A 44 -36.23 -61.09 -8.93
N GLU A 45 -35.90 -61.96 -9.89
CA GLU A 45 -35.06 -61.63 -11.04
C GLU A 45 -35.67 -60.49 -11.87
N ASN A 46 -36.96 -60.61 -12.23
CA ASN A 46 -37.67 -59.57 -12.96
C ASN A 46 -37.73 -58.25 -12.19
N GLN A 47 -37.95 -58.31 -10.87
CA GLN A 47 -37.94 -57.13 -10.01
C GLN A 47 -36.56 -56.46 -9.97
N MET A 48 -35.48 -57.24 -9.77
CA MET A 48 -34.11 -56.71 -9.78
C MET A 48 -33.76 -56.11 -11.13
N ARG A 49 -34.13 -56.78 -12.23
CA ARG A 49 -33.87 -56.31 -13.59
C ARG A 49 -34.58 -54.98 -13.87
N LYS A 50 -35.81 -54.82 -13.37
CA LYS A 50 -36.54 -53.55 -13.42
C LYS A 50 -35.84 -52.48 -12.59
N SER A 51 -35.50 -52.75 -11.32
CA SER A 51 -34.81 -51.77 -10.46
C SER A 51 -33.46 -51.34 -11.03
N ILE A 52 -32.68 -52.26 -11.61
CA ILE A 52 -31.42 -51.93 -12.29
C ILE A 52 -31.67 -51.02 -13.49
N SER A 53 -32.70 -51.30 -14.29
CA SER A 53 -33.07 -50.46 -15.43
C SER A 53 -33.51 -49.06 -15.00
N ASP A 54 -34.31 -48.97 -13.93
CA ASP A 54 -34.80 -47.71 -13.38
C ASP A 54 -33.63 -46.87 -12.84
N ILE A 55 -32.75 -47.47 -12.02
CA ILE A 55 -31.53 -46.81 -11.50
C ILE A 55 -30.61 -46.38 -12.64
N ALA A 56 -30.42 -47.22 -13.67
CA ALA A 56 -29.59 -46.84 -14.82
C ALA A 56 -30.20 -45.66 -15.60
N GLY A 57 -31.53 -45.58 -15.68
CA GLY A 57 -32.27 -44.45 -16.25
C GLY A 57 -32.07 -43.18 -15.44
N GLU A 58 -32.30 -43.25 -14.12
CA GLU A 58 -32.11 -42.14 -13.18
C GLU A 58 -30.66 -41.63 -13.19
N MET A 59 -29.67 -42.53 -13.17
CA MET A 59 -28.26 -42.18 -13.20
C MET A 59 -27.88 -41.47 -14.51
N ARG A 60 -28.37 -41.95 -15.66
CA ARG A 60 -28.17 -41.27 -16.95
C ARG A 60 -28.85 -39.90 -16.97
N GLY A 61 -30.04 -39.78 -16.38
CA GLY A 61 -30.74 -38.51 -16.23
C GLY A 61 -29.95 -37.52 -15.38
N SER A 62 -29.47 -37.97 -14.22
CA SER A 62 -28.64 -37.19 -13.30
C SER A 62 -27.33 -36.73 -13.96
N ILE A 63 -26.62 -37.62 -14.65
CA ILE A 63 -25.39 -37.28 -15.38
C ILE A 63 -25.66 -36.21 -16.45
N ARG A 64 -26.77 -36.32 -17.19
CA ARG A 64 -27.14 -35.28 -18.18
C ARG A 64 -27.46 -33.96 -17.50
N GLY A 65 -28.20 -33.96 -16.40
CA GLY A 65 -28.55 -32.76 -15.65
C GLY A 65 -27.32 -32.05 -15.07
N VAL A 66 -26.38 -32.80 -14.49
CA VAL A 66 -25.10 -32.25 -14.01
C VAL A 66 -24.29 -31.67 -15.16
N ARG A 67 -24.21 -32.40 -16.29
CA ARG A 67 -23.47 -31.92 -17.47
C ARG A 67 -24.06 -30.62 -18.02
N SER A 68 -25.38 -30.53 -18.19
CA SER A 68 -26.02 -29.30 -18.69
C SER A 68 -25.82 -28.13 -17.73
N SER A 69 -25.95 -28.38 -16.42
CA SER A 69 -25.70 -27.33 -15.41
C SER A 69 -24.24 -26.87 -15.41
N PHE A 70 -23.30 -27.79 -15.57
CA PHE A 70 -21.88 -27.47 -15.65
C PHE A 70 -21.52 -26.68 -16.91
N GLU A 71 -22.08 -27.05 -18.06
CA GLU A 71 -21.91 -26.31 -19.33
C GLU A 71 -22.47 -24.88 -19.20
N GLU A 72 -23.63 -24.72 -18.57
CA GLU A 72 -24.22 -23.40 -18.30
C GLU A 72 -23.36 -22.57 -17.34
N GLN A 73 -22.94 -23.13 -16.22
CA GLN A 73 -22.08 -22.45 -15.24
C GLN A 73 -20.74 -22.04 -15.87
N THR A 74 -20.15 -22.91 -16.68
CA THR A 74 -18.90 -22.60 -17.40
C THR A 74 -19.09 -21.43 -18.36
N ALA A 75 -20.19 -21.41 -19.12
CA ALA A 75 -20.50 -20.29 -20.02
C ALA A 75 -20.74 -18.97 -19.26
N GLN A 76 -21.42 -19.02 -18.11
CA GLN A 76 -21.63 -17.85 -17.25
C GLN A 76 -20.30 -17.32 -16.68
N LEU A 77 -19.43 -18.22 -16.23
CA LEU A 77 -18.12 -17.86 -15.69
C LEU A 77 -17.24 -17.23 -16.77
N HIS A 78 -17.26 -17.77 -17.99
CA HIS A 78 -16.54 -17.20 -19.12
C HIS A 78 -17.00 -15.75 -19.42
N LYS A 79 -18.32 -15.51 -19.46
CA LYS A 79 -18.88 -14.15 -19.63
C LYS A 79 -18.48 -13.20 -18.50
N LEU A 80 -18.41 -13.69 -17.26
CA LEU A 80 -17.99 -12.87 -16.12
C LEU A 80 -16.51 -12.48 -16.25
N VAL A 81 -15.64 -13.42 -16.60
CA VAL A 81 -14.22 -13.20 -16.82
C VAL A 81 -13.99 -12.21 -17.97
N GLU A 82 -14.73 -12.35 -19.07
CA GLU A 82 -14.67 -11.44 -20.21
C GLU A 82 -15.03 -10.01 -19.80
N ARG A 83 -16.17 -9.82 -19.11
CA ARG A 83 -16.56 -8.50 -18.58
C ARG A 83 -15.53 -7.92 -17.62
N GLN A 84 -14.98 -8.74 -16.72
CA GLN A 84 -13.94 -8.28 -15.80
C GLN A 84 -12.68 -7.86 -16.54
N SER A 85 -12.27 -8.58 -17.58
CA SER A 85 -11.14 -8.22 -18.42
C SER A 85 -11.35 -6.87 -19.12
N GLU A 86 -12.55 -6.62 -19.66
CA GLU A 86 -12.91 -5.33 -20.26
C GLU A 86 -12.89 -4.17 -19.24
N GLN A 87 -13.40 -4.41 -18.03
CA GLN A 87 -13.38 -3.44 -16.94
C GLN A 87 -11.94 -3.12 -16.51
N ILE A 88 -11.09 -4.13 -16.35
CA ILE A 88 -9.67 -3.98 -16.02
C ILE A 88 -8.96 -3.19 -17.12
N ALA A 89 -9.21 -3.49 -18.40
CA ALA A 89 -8.63 -2.76 -19.51
C ALA A 89 -9.04 -1.28 -19.50
N THR A 90 -10.29 -0.98 -19.15
CA THR A 90 -10.81 0.39 -19.04
C THR A 90 -10.18 1.13 -17.86
N LEU A 91 -10.09 0.50 -16.69
CA LEU A 91 -9.42 1.04 -15.51
C LEU A 91 -7.94 1.33 -15.79
N ASN A 92 -7.23 0.41 -16.44
CA ASN A 92 -5.83 0.61 -16.80
C ASN A 92 -5.65 1.81 -17.72
N ARG A 93 -6.51 2.00 -18.73
CA ARG A 93 -6.46 3.20 -19.60
C ARG A 93 -6.70 4.48 -18.82
N LEU A 94 -7.69 4.51 -17.93
CA LEU A 94 -7.97 5.68 -17.09
C LEU A 94 -6.79 6.00 -16.17
N LEU A 95 -6.18 4.98 -15.57
CA LEU A 95 -5.04 5.14 -14.67
C LEU A 95 -3.81 5.67 -15.41
N VAL A 96 -3.49 5.13 -16.60
CA VAL A 96 -2.40 5.64 -17.44
C VAL A 96 -2.64 7.11 -17.79
N ASN A 97 -3.85 7.46 -18.25
CA ASN A 97 -4.19 8.85 -18.57
C ASN A 97 -4.07 9.79 -17.35
N GLN A 98 -4.49 9.33 -16.16
CA GLN A 98 -4.36 10.12 -14.94
C GLN A 98 -2.90 10.32 -14.53
N VAL A 99 -2.06 9.29 -14.64
CA VAL A 99 -0.64 9.37 -14.35
C VAL A 99 0.05 10.34 -15.31
N ASP A 100 -0.26 10.29 -16.61
CA ASP A 100 0.31 11.22 -17.59
C ASP A 100 -0.11 12.67 -17.32
N ASN A 101 -1.40 12.89 -17.00
CA ASN A 101 -1.88 14.22 -16.63
C ASN A 101 -1.21 14.74 -15.35
N LEU A 102 -1.03 13.89 -14.34
CA LEU A 102 -0.37 14.26 -13.10
C LEU A 102 1.10 14.62 -13.35
N LYS A 103 1.79 13.84 -14.18
CA LYS A 103 3.17 14.10 -14.58
C LYS A 103 3.32 15.46 -15.25
N LEU A 104 2.46 15.77 -16.23
CA LEU A 104 2.46 17.07 -16.90
C LEU A 104 2.19 18.22 -15.92
N LEU A 105 1.28 18.03 -14.97
CA LEU A 105 0.95 19.04 -13.98
C LEU A 105 2.11 19.28 -13.00
N VAL A 106 2.79 18.22 -12.58
CA VAL A 106 4.00 18.30 -11.74
C VAL A 106 5.14 18.98 -12.47
N GLU A 107 5.39 18.63 -13.74
CA GLU A 107 6.42 19.29 -14.56
C GLU A 107 6.14 20.78 -14.70
N LYS A 108 4.91 21.14 -15.07
CA LYS A 108 4.51 22.56 -15.23
C LYS A 108 4.62 23.34 -13.91
N GLN A 109 4.12 22.78 -12.81
CA GLN A 109 4.22 23.44 -11.50
C GLN A 109 5.67 23.55 -11.03
N GLY A 110 6.50 22.55 -11.32
CA GLY A 110 7.93 22.57 -11.06
C GLY A 110 8.60 23.74 -11.79
N ASP A 111 8.39 23.86 -13.09
CA ASP A 111 8.97 24.93 -13.90
C ASP A 111 8.52 26.34 -13.45
N GLU A 112 7.24 26.49 -13.12
CA GLU A 112 6.71 27.75 -12.58
C GLU A 112 7.34 28.09 -11.22
N LEU A 113 7.50 27.10 -10.34
CA LEU A 113 8.12 27.27 -9.03
C LEU A 113 9.60 27.66 -9.16
N PHE A 114 10.37 26.94 -9.98
CA PHE A 114 11.79 27.24 -10.22
C PHE A 114 11.97 28.63 -10.82
N SER A 115 11.14 28.99 -11.80
CA SER A 115 11.15 30.34 -12.40
C SER A 115 10.83 31.43 -11.37
N ALA A 116 9.88 31.19 -10.46
CA ALA A 116 9.54 32.12 -9.40
C ALA A 116 10.67 32.26 -8.36
N ILE A 117 11.33 31.14 -8.02
CA ILE A 117 12.50 31.13 -7.14
C ILE A 117 13.64 31.93 -7.76
N ASP A 118 13.98 31.71 -9.03
CA ASP A 118 15.06 32.43 -9.72
C ASP A 118 14.79 33.94 -9.76
N ARG A 119 13.56 34.34 -10.08
CA ARG A 119 13.18 35.77 -10.07
C ARG A 119 13.31 36.39 -8.69
N LYS A 120 12.83 35.70 -7.65
CA LYS A 120 12.93 36.17 -6.27
C LYS A 120 14.39 36.19 -5.79
N GLY A 121 15.18 35.18 -6.13
CA GLY A 121 16.61 35.09 -5.80
C GLY A 121 17.40 36.24 -6.44
N ASN A 122 17.19 36.50 -7.72
CA ASN A 122 17.84 37.60 -8.44
C ASN A 122 17.44 38.97 -7.87
N SER A 123 16.15 39.17 -7.56
CA SER A 123 15.65 40.40 -6.93
C SER A 123 16.26 40.60 -5.55
N LEU A 124 16.28 39.55 -4.71
CA LEU A 124 16.89 39.60 -3.39
C LEU A 124 18.38 39.93 -3.46
N HIS A 125 19.11 39.31 -4.39
CA HIS A 125 20.52 39.58 -4.60
C HIS A 125 20.77 41.04 -5.01
N ALA A 126 19.94 41.58 -5.91
CA ALA A 126 20.02 42.98 -6.31
C ALA A 126 19.76 43.94 -5.15
N VAL A 127 18.74 43.66 -4.31
CA VAL A 127 18.46 44.44 -3.10
C VAL A 127 19.61 44.37 -2.11
N MET A 128 20.17 43.18 -1.88
CA MET A 128 21.29 42.97 -0.97
C MET A 128 22.53 43.74 -1.43
N LYS A 129 22.88 43.67 -2.71
CA LYS A 129 24.00 44.43 -3.29
C LYS A 129 23.81 45.94 -3.17
N LYS A 130 22.58 46.43 -3.38
CA LYS A 130 22.26 47.85 -3.19
C LYS A 130 22.39 48.25 -1.72
N GLN A 131 21.94 47.41 -0.79
CA GLN A 131 22.04 47.66 0.64
C GLN A 131 23.50 47.67 1.11
N GLU A 132 24.34 46.78 0.58
CA GLU A 132 25.79 46.76 0.82
C GLU A 132 26.43 48.08 0.39
N SER A 133 26.19 48.52 -0.85
CA SER A 133 26.71 49.81 -1.34
C SER A 133 26.26 51.03 -0.52
N LEU A 134 25.01 51.04 -0.04
CA LEU A 134 24.50 52.12 0.81
C LEU A 134 25.11 52.08 2.21
N THR A 135 25.47 50.90 2.70
CA THR A 135 26.13 50.74 4.00
C THR A 135 27.57 51.23 3.92
N ASP A 136 28.28 50.90 2.83
CA ASP A 136 29.63 51.39 2.57
C ASP A 136 29.66 52.91 2.38
N GLU A 137 28.72 53.47 1.63
CA GLU A 137 28.59 54.93 1.49
C GLU A 137 28.35 55.61 2.84
N LYS A 138 27.44 55.07 3.67
CA LYS A 138 27.21 55.61 5.02
C LYS A 138 28.44 55.47 5.91
N SER A 139 29.17 54.36 5.82
CA SER A 139 30.41 54.13 6.57
C SER A 139 31.48 55.16 6.21
N THR A 140 31.72 55.39 4.92
CA THR A 140 32.70 56.39 4.44
C THR A 140 32.29 57.81 4.80
N LEU A 141 30.99 58.14 4.73
CA LEU A 141 30.47 59.45 5.14
C LEU A 141 30.66 59.68 6.65
N LEU A 142 30.36 58.68 7.48
CA LEU A 142 30.61 58.73 8.92
C LEU A 142 32.10 58.90 9.21
N GLU A 143 32.98 58.17 8.53
CA GLU A 143 34.42 58.29 8.72
C GLU A 143 34.93 59.70 8.35
N SER A 144 34.46 60.26 7.23
CA SER A 144 34.79 61.63 6.83
C SER A 144 34.29 62.67 7.84
N SER A 145 33.07 62.50 8.38
CA SER A 145 32.48 63.37 9.40
C SER A 145 33.26 63.31 10.72
N ILE A 146 33.71 62.12 11.12
CA ILE A 146 34.56 61.93 12.30
C ILE A 146 35.92 62.62 12.10
N LYS A 147 36.54 62.49 10.92
CA LYS A 147 37.81 63.17 10.59
C LYS A 147 37.66 64.69 10.63
N ASP A 148 36.59 65.23 10.05
CA ASP A 148 36.27 66.66 10.10
C ASP A 148 36.12 67.16 11.54
N LEU A 149 35.29 66.48 12.35
CA LEU A 149 35.10 66.80 13.76
C LEU A 149 36.41 66.72 14.56
N LYS A 150 37.25 65.71 14.32
CA LYS A 150 38.56 65.58 14.97
C LYS A 150 39.49 66.75 14.61
N SER A 151 39.46 67.20 13.35
CA SER A 151 40.24 68.34 12.90
C SER A 151 39.77 69.66 13.54
N LYS A 152 38.45 69.88 13.61
CA LYS A 152 37.85 71.03 14.29
C LYS A 152 38.18 71.04 15.78
N ASN A 153 38.10 69.89 16.44
CA ASN A 153 38.44 69.79 17.86
C ASN A 153 39.93 70.13 18.09
N ARG A 154 40.84 69.60 17.26
CA ARG A 154 42.27 69.96 17.32
C ARG A 154 42.50 71.46 17.12
N PHE A 155 41.76 72.09 16.21
CA PHE A 155 41.82 73.53 15.99
C PHE A 155 41.34 74.33 17.22
N VAL A 156 40.24 73.91 17.85
CA VAL A 156 39.75 74.53 19.10
C VAL A 156 40.77 74.39 20.23
N TYR A 157 41.38 73.21 20.39
CA TYR A 157 42.47 73.02 21.38
C TYR A 157 43.66 73.95 21.10
N TRP A 158 44.03 74.15 19.83
CA TRP A 158 45.10 75.07 19.46
C TRP A 158 44.73 76.52 19.78
N GLN A 159 43.50 76.95 19.46
CA GLN A 159 42.99 78.28 19.82
C GLN A 159 42.98 78.51 21.33
N LEU A 160 42.47 77.55 22.11
CA LEU A 160 42.48 77.63 23.57
C LEU A 160 43.92 77.69 24.11
N GLY A 161 44.85 76.94 23.53
CA GLY A 161 46.27 77.00 23.88
C GLY A 161 46.88 78.39 23.72
N ILE A 162 46.54 79.09 22.61
CA ILE A 162 46.97 80.48 22.37
C ILE A 162 46.39 81.43 23.41
N VAL A 163 45.10 81.30 23.73
CA VAL A 163 44.43 82.16 24.73
C VAL A 163 45.05 81.94 26.11
N VAL A 164 45.25 80.69 26.53
CA VAL A 164 45.88 80.36 27.81
C VAL A 164 47.31 80.89 27.86
N ALA A 165 48.12 80.69 26.81
CA ALA A 165 49.47 81.23 26.75
C ALA A 165 49.48 82.77 26.84
N SER A 166 48.52 83.43 26.21
CA SER A 166 48.38 84.90 26.23
C SER A 166 48.02 85.44 27.62
N VAL A 167 47.33 84.66 28.46
CA VAL A 167 46.98 85.07 29.84
C VAL A 167 48.08 84.67 30.84
N VAL A 168 48.67 83.49 30.67
CA VAL A 168 49.71 82.96 31.57
C VAL A 168 51.03 83.71 31.38
N PHE A 169 51.39 84.12 30.16
CA PHE A 169 52.65 84.83 29.88
C PHE A 169 52.78 86.18 30.62
N PRO A 170 51.77 87.08 30.62
CA PRO A 170 51.79 88.28 31.46
C PRO A 170 51.87 87.99 32.95
N LEU A 171 51.13 86.99 33.45
CA LEU A 171 51.14 86.62 34.86
C LEU A 171 52.51 86.07 35.30
N LEU A 172 53.13 85.22 34.48
CA LEU A 172 54.50 84.75 34.70
C LEU A 172 55.48 85.93 34.68
N LYS A 173 55.36 86.85 33.73
CA LYS A 173 56.21 88.04 33.66
C LYS A 173 56.08 88.90 34.93
N ILE A 174 54.86 89.17 35.38
CA ILE A 174 54.60 89.93 36.61
C ILE A 174 55.16 89.19 37.84
N GLY A 175 54.97 87.87 37.93
CA GLY A 175 55.52 87.06 39.02
C GLY A 175 57.05 87.02 39.02
N PHE A 176 57.69 86.89 37.85
CA PHE A 176 59.14 86.98 37.70
C PHE A 176 59.66 88.37 38.06
N ASP A 177 59.01 89.44 37.60
CA ASP A 177 59.37 90.82 37.94
C ASP A 177 59.24 91.05 39.46
N HIS A 178 58.24 90.46 40.13
CA HIS A 178 58.05 90.56 41.58
C HIS A 178 59.11 89.77 42.38
N ILE A 179 59.43 88.54 41.98
CA ILE A 179 60.49 87.73 42.61
C ILE A 179 61.86 88.38 42.38
N LEU A 180 62.13 88.87 41.18
CA LEU A 180 63.35 89.62 40.88
C LEU A 180 63.45 90.89 41.72
N ALA A 181 62.36 91.64 41.89
CA ALA A 181 62.34 92.80 42.79
C ALA A 181 62.62 92.42 44.25
N GLN A 182 62.14 91.26 44.72
CA GLN A 182 62.33 90.79 46.09
C GLN A 182 63.74 90.19 46.35
N TYR A 183 64.40 89.63 45.33
CA TYR A 183 65.78 89.13 45.44
C TYR A 183 66.87 90.19 45.16
N LEU A 184 66.56 91.22 44.38
CA LEU A 184 67.53 92.27 44.02
C LEU A 184 67.50 93.50 44.95
N TYR A 185 66.60 93.53 45.93
CA TYR A 185 66.56 94.53 47.01
C TYR A 185 66.39 93.84 48.38
N PRO A 186 67.48 93.46 49.08
CA PRO A 186 67.41 93.16 50.50
C PRO A 186 67.61 94.45 51.29
N LEU A 187 66.53 95.05 51.77
CA LEU A 187 66.57 96.00 52.88
C LEU A 187 65.29 95.88 53.73
#